data_AF-A0A443ZRH3-F1
#
_entry.id   AF-A0A443ZRH3-F1
#
_cell.length_a   1.000
_cell.length_b   1.000
_cell.length_c   1.000
_cell.angle_alpha   90.00
_cell.angle_beta   90.00
_cell.angle_gamma   90.00
#
_symmetry.space_group_name_H-M   'P 1'
#
loop_
_entity.id
_entity.type
_entity.pdbx_description
1 polymer ?
#
loop_
_entity_poly.entity_id
_entity_poly.type
_entity_poly.pdbx_seq_one_letter_code
_entity_poly.pdbx_strand_id
1 'polypeptide(L)'
;MAKANSIRQGSGLIDPDYRQDVFPEFAGVTTSVLDCMGRVCVGSAYVSDSSLETHYAIFRLTTDGQLDRRFGGDGKTTGTFQDGNQSIGYHIIQRPDDGKFMVLGLTFTGLSPRKPALARFNPDGTLDTTFANQGHFVIEQPSLESTPIFQADHGTAMQLSDAGAATPQQSWQIKPIGDSFIVFGNYYGHDLVVMMFDWEANFVAAFNGCGYKYLERQGEGTVYGLALHADSQSIWVGACMQTPDFRFRDAFVVRLTRQGEYDQAFGAAGIADFPGLHTLKNILVLPDDQRIIGCGAREDGAGLLVALRQTDGSLDECFERTGVKHEGHNIRWDHVLAVSPGTEGSKIIAAGELRVGVGNLPGVVGCFNSDGSLDAFATQTFALRRITMLAGCTLDTQGRMLVHGQTQIPERFNGYVVRLLTQQ
;
A
#
# COMPACT_ATOMS: atom_id res chain seq x y z
N MET A 1 -9.03 33.89 -13.58
CA MET A 1 -9.32 32.86 -14.62
C MET A 1 -8.01 32.35 -15.17
N ALA A 2 -7.43 31.33 -14.53
CA ALA A 2 -6.27 30.62 -15.06
C ALA A 2 -6.78 29.48 -15.96
N LYS A 3 -6.19 29.35 -17.14
CA LYS A 3 -6.60 28.41 -18.20
C LYS A 3 -6.56 26.96 -17.70
N ALA A 4 -7.72 26.32 -17.63
CA ALA A 4 -7.88 24.88 -17.65
C ALA A 4 -7.48 24.33 -19.03
N ASN A 5 -6.18 24.26 -19.28
CA ASN A 5 -5.60 23.47 -20.36
C ASN A 5 -4.58 22.58 -19.62
N SER A 6 -4.83 21.30 -19.38
CA SER A 6 -4.76 20.33 -20.47
C SER A 6 -4.90 18.91 -19.90
N ILE A 7 -6.01 18.24 -20.23
CA ILE A 7 -6.18 16.80 -20.03
C ILE A 7 -6.42 16.23 -21.43
N ARG A 8 -5.40 15.60 -22.01
CA ARG A 8 -5.56 14.82 -23.26
C ARG A 8 -5.90 13.37 -22.92
N GLN A 9 -6.67 12.71 -23.81
CA GLN A 9 -6.87 11.27 -23.75
C GLN A 9 -5.51 10.56 -23.91
N GLY A 10 -5.11 9.75 -22.93
CA GLY A 10 -3.81 9.08 -22.90
C GLY A 10 -3.68 7.86 -23.82
N SER A 11 -4.26 7.88 -25.03
CA SER A 11 -4.21 6.72 -25.94
C SER A 11 -2.81 6.36 -26.42
N GLY A 12 -1.83 7.28 -26.33
CA GLY A 12 -0.44 7.05 -26.72
C GLY A 12 0.50 6.56 -25.62
N LEU A 13 0.06 6.55 -24.36
CA LEU A 13 0.87 6.06 -23.23
C LEU A 13 0.44 4.69 -22.73
N ILE A 14 -0.81 4.29 -23.01
CA ILE A 14 -1.24 2.94 -22.70
C ILE A 14 -0.53 2.01 -23.67
N ASP A 15 0.13 1.00 -23.11
CA ASP A 15 0.81 -0.01 -23.91
C ASP A 15 -0.22 -0.76 -24.77
N PRO A 16 -0.16 -0.65 -26.11
CA PRO A 16 -1.15 -1.30 -26.99
C PRO A 16 -0.99 -2.82 -27.03
N ASP A 17 0.19 -3.33 -26.64
CA ASP A 17 0.52 -4.76 -26.60
C ASP A 17 0.21 -5.36 -25.22
N TYR A 18 -0.32 -4.58 -24.28
CA TYR A 18 -0.84 -5.07 -23.00
C TYR A 18 -2.36 -5.17 -23.06
N ARG A 19 -2.90 -6.36 -22.79
CA ARG A 19 -4.34 -6.51 -22.71
C ARG A 19 -4.90 -5.67 -21.56
N GLN A 20 -5.80 -4.75 -21.91
CA GLN A 20 -6.60 -3.99 -20.96
C GLN A 20 -7.82 -4.83 -20.59
N ASP A 21 -7.72 -5.63 -19.52
CA ASP A 21 -8.85 -6.42 -19.03
C ASP A 21 -9.49 -5.77 -17.80
N VAL A 22 -10.83 -5.83 -17.77
CA VAL A 22 -11.62 -5.68 -16.56
C VAL A 22 -11.82 -7.09 -16.02
N PHE A 23 -11.55 -7.31 -14.75
CA PHE A 23 -11.76 -8.61 -14.12
C PHE A 23 -13.02 -8.55 -13.24
N PRO A 24 -14.22 -8.79 -13.80
CA PRO A 24 -15.50 -8.58 -13.12
C PRO A 24 -15.74 -9.54 -11.95
N GLU A 25 -14.99 -10.63 -11.91
CA GLU A 25 -14.98 -11.62 -10.84
C GLU A 25 -14.22 -11.16 -9.58
N PHE A 26 -13.46 -10.07 -9.68
CA PHE A 26 -12.75 -9.48 -8.55
C PHE A 26 -13.38 -8.14 -8.18
N ALA A 27 -13.78 -8.00 -6.91
CA ALA A 27 -14.25 -6.75 -6.32
C ALA A 27 -13.17 -5.64 -6.33
N GLY A 28 -11.90 -6.02 -6.53
CA GLY A 28 -10.79 -5.11 -6.75
C GLY A 28 -9.45 -5.85 -6.73
N VAL A 29 -8.41 -5.18 -7.25
CA VAL A 29 -7.01 -5.59 -7.10
C VAL A 29 -6.37 -4.63 -6.12
N THR A 30 -5.82 -5.13 -5.02
CA THR A 30 -5.24 -4.31 -3.95
C THR A 30 -3.74 -4.16 -4.15
N THR A 31 -3.02 -5.25 -4.38
CA THR A 31 -1.57 -5.24 -4.63
C THR A 31 -1.15 -6.28 -5.66
N SER A 32 0.10 -6.15 -6.12
CA SER A 32 0.72 -7.10 -7.03
C SER A 32 2.21 -7.22 -6.77
N VAL A 33 2.78 -8.35 -7.15
CA VAL A 33 4.23 -8.62 -7.19
C VAL A 33 4.61 -9.17 -8.55
N LEU A 34 5.84 -8.88 -8.98
CA LEU A 34 6.42 -9.56 -10.14
C LEU A 34 6.87 -10.96 -9.76
N ASP A 35 6.70 -11.92 -10.66
CA ASP A 35 7.41 -13.19 -10.66
C ASP A 35 8.15 -13.39 -12.00
N CYS A 36 8.78 -14.55 -12.20
CA CYS A 36 9.51 -14.85 -13.45
C CYS A 36 8.59 -15.09 -14.67
N MET A 37 7.28 -15.24 -14.49
CA MET A 37 6.30 -15.54 -15.54
C MET A 37 5.36 -14.35 -15.85
N GLY A 38 5.38 -13.32 -15.01
CA GLY A 38 4.56 -12.13 -15.15
C GLY A 38 4.30 -11.47 -13.81
N ARG A 39 3.02 -11.32 -13.46
CA ARG A 39 2.56 -10.61 -12.27
C ARG A 39 1.53 -11.39 -11.50
N VAL A 40 1.76 -11.54 -10.21
CA VAL A 40 0.77 -12.13 -9.31
C VAL A 40 0.08 -11.00 -8.55
N CYS A 41 -1.24 -10.95 -8.72
CA CYS A 41 -2.12 -9.94 -8.15
C CYS A 41 -2.94 -10.54 -7.01
N VAL A 42 -3.29 -9.72 -6.02
CA VAL A 42 -4.18 -10.09 -4.93
C VAL A 42 -5.34 -9.10 -4.82
N GLY A 43 -6.47 -9.57 -4.32
CA GLY A 43 -7.65 -8.77 -4.05
C GLY A 43 -8.76 -9.57 -3.39
N SER A 44 -10.00 -9.19 -3.67
CA SER A 44 -11.19 -9.90 -3.21
C SER A 44 -12.04 -10.38 -4.36
N ALA A 45 -12.62 -11.57 -4.23
CA ALA A 45 -13.62 -12.12 -5.15
C ALA A 45 -14.98 -12.20 -4.48
N TYR A 46 -16.04 -11.98 -5.27
CA TYR A 46 -17.41 -12.28 -4.85
C TYR A 46 -17.67 -13.78 -4.95
N VAL A 47 -18.29 -14.36 -3.93
CA VAL A 47 -18.61 -15.81 -3.91
C VAL A 47 -19.79 -16.12 -4.84
N SER A 48 -20.77 -15.23 -4.93
CA SER A 48 -21.91 -15.35 -5.83
C SER A 48 -22.48 -13.96 -6.18
N ASP A 49 -23.27 -13.89 -7.25
CA ASP A 49 -23.88 -12.63 -7.70
C ASP A 49 -24.87 -12.02 -6.69
N SER A 50 -25.36 -12.80 -5.73
CA SER A 50 -26.36 -12.41 -4.74
C SER A 50 -25.82 -12.28 -3.30
N SER A 51 -24.55 -12.58 -3.05
CA SER A 51 -23.96 -12.54 -1.70
C SER A 51 -23.01 -11.36 -1.52
N LEU A 52 -23.10 -10.67 -0.39
CA LEU A 52 -22.04 -9.77 0.10
C LEU A 52 -20.83 -10.54 0.67
N GLU A 53 -20.87 -11.88 0.64
CA GLU A 53 -19.77 -12.74 1.06
C GLU A 53 -18.58 -12.57 0.11
N THR A 54 -17.40 -12.36 0.70
CA THR A 54 -16.15 -12.11 0.00
C THR A 54 -15.11 -13.15 0.38
N HIS A 55 -14.37 -13.60 -0.63
CA HIS A 55 -13.18 -14.43 -0.49
C HIS A 55 -11.95 -13.60 -0.87
N TYR A 56 -10.78 -13.95 -0.34
CA TYR A 56 -9.55 -13.45 -0.94
C TYR A 56 -9.39 -14.08 -2.34
N ALA A 57 -8.67 -13.40 -3.21
CA ALA A 57 -8.32 -13.93 -4.53
C ALA A 57 -6.86 -13.62 -4.85
N ILE A 58 -6.19 -14.59 -5.48
CA ILE A 58 -4.87 -14.44 -6.08
C ILE A 58 -4.96 -14.92 -7.53
N PHE A 59 -4.36 -14.19 -8.46
CA PHE A 59 -4.34 -14.55 -9.87
C PHE A 59 -3.06 -14.07 -10.52
N ARG A 60 -2.64 -14.74 -11.61
CA ARG A 60 -1.43 -14.35 -12.34
C ARG A 60 -1.79 -13.79 -13.71
N LEU A 61 -1.19 -12.66 -14.05
CA LEU A 61 -1.17 -12.10 -15.38
C LEU A 61 0.17 -12.41 -16.04
N THR A 62 0.13 -12.79 -17.31
CA THR A 62 1.31 -12.93 -18.16
C THR A 62 1.94 -11.56 -18.44
N THR A 63 3.13 -11.56 -19.04
CA THR A 63 3.81 -10.32 -19.42
C THR A 63 3.03 -9.46 -20.41
N ASP A 64 2.14 -10.03 -21.22
CA ASP A 64 1.22 -9.34 -22.14
C ASP A 64 -0.14 -9.02 -21.51
N GLY A 65 -0.33 -9.28 -20.21
CA GLY A 65 -1.51 -8.87 -19.45
C GLY A 65 -2.70 -9.80 -19.54
N GLN A 66 -2.54 -10.98 -20.14
CA GLN A 66 -3.57 -12.02 -20.16
C GLN A 66 -3.59 -12.76 -18.82
N LEU A 67 -4.74 -13.30 -18.43
CA LEU A 67 -4.81 -14.25 -17.32
C LEU A 67 -4.01 -15.51 -17.66
N ASP A 68 -3.00 -15.85 -16.85
CA ASP A 68 -2.21 -17.06 -17.02
C ASP A 68 -2.99 -18.27 -16.53
N ARG A 69 -3.66 -18.96 -17.45
CA ARG A 69 -4.53 -20.10 -17.18
C ARG A 69 -3.84 -21.30 -16.52
N ARG A 70 -2.50 -21.30 -16.39
CA ARG A 70 -1.75 -22.36 -15.70
C ARG A 70 -1.58 -22.11 -14.21
N PHE A 71 -1.90 -20.90 -13.74
CA PHE A 71 -1.78 -20.54 -12.33
C PHE A 71 -3.04 -20.93 -11.55
N GLY A 72 -2.87 -21.66 -10.44
CA GLY A 72 -3.95 -22.28 -9.70
C GLY A 72 -4.67 -23.31 -10.57
N GLY A 73 -5.95 -23.06 -10.85
CA GLY A 73 -6.75 -23.89 -11.77
C GLY A 73 -7.01 -23.24 -13.12
N ASP A 74 -7.59 -22.04 -13.10
CA ASP A 74 -8.03 -21.30 -14.30
C ASP A 74 -7.42 -19.89 -14.34
N GLY A 75 -6.18 -19.79 -13.86
CA GLY A 75 -5.41 -18.55 -13.69
C GLY A 75 -5.64 -17.81 -12.38
N LYS A 76 -6.47 -18.37 -11.50
CA LYS A 76 -6.78 -17.83 -10.18
C LYS A 76 -6.98 -18.92 -9.13
N THR A 77 -6.82 -18.50 -7.88
CA THR A 77 -7.15 -19.24 -6.67
C THR A 77 -7.93 -18.31 -5.74
N THR A 78 -9.02 -18.81 -5.14
CA THR A 78 -9.82 -18.08 -4.16
C THR A 78 -10.03 -18.91 -2.91
N GLY A 79 -10.28 -18.25 -1.78
CA GLY A 79 -10.52 -18.95 -0.52
C GLY A 79 -10.80 -17.99 0.64
N THR A 80 -10.92 -18.58 1.82
CA THR A 80 -11.05 -17.86 3.09
C THR A 80 -9.82 -18.14 3.96
N PHE A 81 -9.47 -17.21 4.85
CA PHE A 81 -8.40 -17.45 5.82
C PHE A 81 -8.84 -18.35 6.99
N GLN A 82 -10.15 -18.49 7.17
CA GLN A 82 -10.77 -19.33 8.18
C GLN A 82 -12.10 -19.82 7.62
N ASP A 83 -12.42 -21.09 7.86
CA ASP A 83 -13.66 -21.71 7.39
C ASP A 83 -14.89 -20.99 7.97
N GLY A 84 -15.86 -20.70 7.10
CA GLY A 84 -17.10 -20.00 7.46
C GLY A 84 -16.97 -18.49 7.67
N ASN A 85 -15.77 -17.91 7.47
CA ASN A 85 -15.55 -16.47 7.56
C ASN A 85 -15.47 -15.81 6.19
N GLN A 86 -15.85 -14.54 6.13
CA GLN A 86 -15.50 -13.67 5.01
C GLN A 86 -14.00 -13.36 5.04
N SER A 87 -13.42 -13.10 3.87
CA SER A 87 -12.01 -12.81 3.71
C SER A 87 -11.74 -11.80 2.59
N ILE A 88 -10.78 -10.91 2.83
CA ILE A 88 -10.34 -9.87 1.88
C ILE A 88 -8.82 -9.93 1.76
N GLY A 89 -8.30 -10.03 0.54
CA GLY A 89 -6.86 -9.95 0.29
C GLY A 89 -6.38 -8.51 0.16
N TYR A 90 -5.33 -8.14 0.90
CA TYR A 90 -4.79 -6.76 0.93
C TYR A 90 -3.41 -6.64 0.33
N HIS A 91 -2.47 -7.48 0.77
CA HIS A 91 -1.06 -7.35 0.42
C HIS A 91 -0.49 -8.71 0.01
N ILE A 92 0.44 -8.73 -0.95
CA ILE A 92 1.12 -9.95 -1.39
C ILE A 92 2.63 -9.70 -1.47
N ILE A 93 3.42 -10.69 -1.05
CA ILE A 93 4.87 -10.73 -1.24
C ILE A 93 5.30 -12.08 -1.81
N GLN A 94 6.40 -12.10 -2.55
CA GLN A 94 7.06 -13.33 -2.97
C GLN A 94 8.28 -13.58 -2.08
N ARG A 95 8.43 -14.82 -1.63
CA ARG A 95 9.58 -15.32 -0.90
C ARG A 95 10.74 -15.55 -1.90
N PRO A 96 11.91 -14.90 -1.74
CA PRO A 96 12.94 -14.90 -2.77
C PRO A 96 13.63 -16.25 -3.07
N ASP A 97 13.63 -17.19 -2.13
CA ASP A 97 14.40 -18.45 -2.22
C ASP A 97 13.64 -19.59 -2.94
N ASP A 98 12.33 -19.71 -2.72
CA ASP A 98 11.48 -20.77 -3.26
C ASP A 98 10.37 -20.25 -4.19
N GLY A 99 10.22 -18.93 -4.30
CA GLY A 99 9.22 -18.28 -5.14
C GLY A 99 7.79 -18.41 -4.63
N LYS A 100 7.57 -18.95 -3.42
CA LYS A 100 6.24 -19.01 -2.79
C LYS A 100 5.69 -17.61 -2.53
N PHE A 101 4.38 -17.49 -2.54
CA PHE A 101 3.70 -16.24 -2.26
C PHE A 101 3.08 -16.24 -0.86
N MET A 102 3.17 -15.12 -0.16
CA MET A 102 2.45 -14.87 1.07
C MET A 102 1.42 -13.77 0.84
N VAL A 103 0.15 -14.10 1.05
CA VAL A 103 -0.96 -13.16 1.02
C VAL A 103 -1.31 -12.74 2.44
N LEU A 104 -1.34 -11.44 2.69
CA LEU A 104 -1.89 -10.81 3.89
C LEU A 104 -3.28 -10.26 3.57
N GLY A 105 -4.23 -10.52 4.46
CA GLY A 105 -5.60 -10.08 4.34
C GLY A 105 -6.27 -9.85 5.68
N LEU A 106 -7.59 -9.71 5.64
CA LEU A 106 -8.45 -9.70 6.83
C LEU A 106 -9.46 -10.84 6.77
N THR A 107 -9.78 -11.42 7.92
CA THR A 107 -10.88 -12.38 8.13
C THR A 107 -11.86 -11.86 9.17
N PHE A 108 -13.16 -12.14 8.97
CA PHE A 108 -14.22 -11.68 9.86
C PHE A 108 -15.55 -12.43 9.67
N THR A 109 -16.41 -12.37 10.69
CA THR A 109 -17.79 -12.88 10.66
C THR A 109 -18.77 -11.77 11.07
N GLY A 110 -19.68 -11.38 10.18
CA GLY A 110 -20.68 -10.36 10.48
C GLY A 110 -20.06 -9.05 10.99
N LEU A 111 -20.39 -8.66 12.23
CA LEU A 111 -19.91 -7.43 12.88
C LEU A 111 -18.65 -7.64 13.76
N SER A 112 -18.08 -8.84 13.80
CA SER A 112 -16.87 -9.10 14.59
C SER A 112 -15.69 -8.26 14.10
N PRO A 113 -14.77 -7.85 15.00
CA PRO A 113 -13.55 -7.17 14.61
C PRO A 113 -12.78 -7.97 13.56
N ARG A 114 -12.32 -7.28 12.52
CA ARG A 114 -11.51 -7.88 11.47
C ARG A 114 -10.15 -8.28 12.02
N LYS A 115 -9.73 -9.51 11.76
CA LYS A 115 -8.41 -10.02 12.17
C LYS A 115 -7.47 -10.09 10.96
N PRO A 116 -6.22 -9.60 11.08
CA PRO A 116 -5.19 -9.87 10.08
C PRO A 116 -4.93 -11.38 9.96
N ALA A 117 -4.73 -11.84 8.73
CA ALA A 117 -4.46 -13.25 8.46
C ALA A 117 -3.57 -13.43 7.23
N LEU A 118 -2.84 -14.53 7.21
CA LEU A 118 -1.92 -14.94 6.15
C LEU A 118 -2.42 -16.20 5.44
N ALA A 119 -2.12 -16.30 4.16
CA ALA A 119 -2.21 -17.53 3.39
C ALA A 119 -0.96 -17.70 2.51
N ARG A 120 -0.38 -18.90 2.48
CA ARG A 120 0.83 -19.20 1.69
C ARG A 120 0.49 -20.02 0.45
N PHE A 121 1.03 -19.65 -0.70
CA PHE A 121 0.80 -20.30 -1.98
C PHE A 121 2.12 -20.75 -2.61
N ASN A 122 2.08 -21.87 -3.33
CA ASN A 122 3.16 -22.33 -4.17
C ASN A 122 3.34 -21.40 -5.40
N PRO A 123 4.49 -21.44 -6.09
CA PRO A 123 4.74 -20.64 -7.30
C PRO A 123 3.73 -20.87 -8.43
N ASP A 124 3.07 -22.03 -8.43
CA ASP A 124 2.02 -22.37 -9.39
C ASP A 124 0.63 -21.84 -8.98
N GLY A 125 0.49 -21.18 -7.83
CA GLY A 125 -0.78 -20.62 -7.34
C GLY A 125 -1.63 -21.57 -6.52
N THR A 126 -1.20 -22.81 -6.30
CA THR A 126 -1.88 -23.74 -5.38
C THR A 126 -1.60 -23.36 -3.92
N LEU A 127 -2.55 -23.62 -3.02
CA LEU A 127 -2.37 -23.36 -1.58
C LEU A 127 -1.30 -24.30 -1.00
N ASP A 128 -0.34 -23.74 -0.25
CA ASP A 128 0.68 -24.52 0.45
C ASP A 128 0.13 -25.04 1.77
N THR A 129 -0.49 -26.22 1.75
CA THR A 129 -1.11 -26.84 2.94
C THR A 129 -0.11 -27.24 4.04
N THR A 130 1.20 -27.14 3.79
CA THR A 130 2.24 -27.39 4.80
C THR A 130 2.52 -26.18 5.69
N PHE A 131 2.00 -25.00 5.32
CA PHE A 131 2.14 -23.79 6.12
C PHE A 131 1.13 -23.73 7.25
N ALA A 132 1.61 -23.49 8.48
CA ALA A 132 0.78 -23.23 9.66
C ALA A 132 -0.43 -24.19 9.76
N ASN A 133 -1.66 -23.66 9.74
CA ASN A 133 -2.88 -24.45 9.78
C ASN A 133 -3.46 -24.63 8.37
N GLN A 134 -3.03 -25.69 7.67
CA GLN A 134 -3.54 -26.05 6.33
C GLN A 134 -3.40 -24.95 5.27
N GLY A 135 -2.35 -24.13 5.36
CA GLY A 135 -2.09 -23.04 4.43
C GLY A 135 -2.44 -21.65 4.95
N HIS A 136 -3.01 -21.55 6.16
CA HIS A 136 -3.48 -20.29 6.74
C HIS A 136 -2.96 -20.04 8.15
N PHE A 137 -2.86 -18.76 8.49
CA PHE A 137 -2.47 -18.30 9.82
C PHE A 137 -3.22 -17.02 10.19
N VAL A 138 -3.99 -17.04 11.27
CA VAL A 138 -4.62 -15.83 11.82
C VAL A 138 -3.62 -15.16 12.75
N ILE A 139 -3.30 -13.89 12.50
CA ILE A 139 -2.40 -13.13 13.36
C ILE A 139 -3.24 -12.60 14.52
N GLU A 140 -2.96 -13.12 15.71
CA GLU A 140 -3.58 -12.64 16.94
C GLU A 140 -2.90 -11.37 17.44
N GLN A 141 -3.67 -10.54 18.14
CA GLN A 141 -3.15 -9.32 18.73
C GLN A 141 -2.09 -9.66 19.81
N PRO A 142 -0.87 -9.12 19.71
CA PRO A 142 0.14 -9.32 20.74
C PRO A 142 -0.30 -8.70 22.07
N SER A 143 -0.02 -9.41 23.18
CA SER A 143 -0.34 -8.94 24.53
C SER A 143 0.40 -7.64 24.87
N LEU A 144 -0.31 -6.67 25.44
CA LEU A 144 0.32 -5.48 25.99
C LEU A 144 1.01 -5.86 27.31
N GLU A 145 2.34 -5.89 27.34
CA GLU A 145 3.08 -5.90 28.61
C GLU A 145 2.93 -4.49 29.23
N SER A 146 1.86 -4.30 30.00
CA SER A 146 1.57 -3.10 30.80
C SER A 146 1.41 -1.77 30.06
N THR A 147 0.23 -1.53 29.49
CA THR A 147 -0.64 -0.37 29.82
C THR A 147 -1.94 -0.48 29.02
N PRO A 148 -3.12 -0.26 29.63
CA PRO A 148 -4.35 -0.10 28.89
C PRO A 148 -4.29 1.24 28.14
N ILE A 149 -4.08 1.18 26.83
CA ILE A 149 -4.24 2.33 25.93
C ILE A 149 -5.74 2.62 25.84
N PHE A 150 -6.11 3.90 25.93
CA PHE A 150 -7.48 4.44 25.90
C PHE A 150 -8.49 3.51 25.21
N GLN A 151 -9.30 2.80 26.02
CA GLN A 151 -10.63 2.40 25.56
C GLN A 151 -11.44 3.69 25.50
N ALA A 152 -11.30 4.45 24.41
CA ALA A 152 -12.41 5.30 24.03
C ALA A 152 -13.60 4.35 23.94
N ASP A 153 -14.64 4.62 24.72
CA ASP A 153 -15.97 4.08 24.46
C ASP A 153 -16.27 4.43 23.00
N HIS A 154 -15.92 3.51 22.09
CA HIS A 154 -16.36 3.54 20.72
C HIS A 154 -17.82 3.11 20.75
N GLY A 155 -18.63 3.95 21.42
CA GLY A 155 -20.05 3.84 21.52
C GLY A 155 -20.60 3.74 20.12
N THR A 156 -21.27 2.62 19.86
CA THR A 156 -22.26 2.45 18.80
C THR A 156 -21.78 2.81 17.40
N ALA A 157 -21.34 1.77 16.67
CA ALA A 157 -21.45 1.67 15.22
C ALA A 157 -20.82 2.82 14.41
N MET A 158 -19.54 2.68 14.06
CA MET A 158 -19.23 2.88 12.64
C MET A 158 -19.98 1.78 11.89
N GLN A 159 -21.19 2.09 11.44
CA GLN A 159 -21.89 1.25 10.48
C GLN A 159 -20.95 1.10 9.28
N LEU A 160 -20.45 -0.12 9.08
CA LEU A 160 -19.97 -0.60 7.78
C LEU A 160 -21.19 -0.69 6.85
N SER A 161 -21.83 0.43 6.53
CA SER A 161 -22.89 0.49 5.52
C SER A 161 -22.39 0.92 4.15
N ASP A 162 -21.18 1.47 4.04
CA ASP A 162 -20.64 1.86 2.74
C ASP A 162 -19.43 1.00 2.40
N ALA A 163 -19.67 0.00 1.55
CA ALA A 163 -18.66 -0.62 0.69
C ALA A 163 -18.07 0.38 -0.34
N GLY A 164 -17.93 1.66 0.03
CA GLY A 164 -17.63 2.75 -0.87
C GLY A 164 -17.63 4.12 -0.19
N ALA A 165 -16.88 4.33 0.90
CA ALA A 165 -16.45 5.67 1.33
C ALA A 165 -15.28 5.61 2.32
N ALA A 166 -14.28 6.44 2.06
CA ALA A 166 -13.02 6.61 2.78
C ALA A 166 -13.11 6.63 4.32
N THR A 167 -12.71 5.53 4.96
CA THR A 167 -12.11 5.51 6.30
C THR A 167 -10.58 5.46 6.15
N PRO A 168 -9.77 5.92 7.12
CA PRO A 168 -8.33 5.67 7.09
C PRO A 168 -8.15 4.16 6.94
N GLN A 169 -7.63 3.78 5.77
CA GLN A 169 -7.43 2.39 5.37
C GLN A 169 -6.64 1.72 6.49
N GLN A 170 -7.20 0.67 7.09
CA GLN A 170 -6.43 -0.26 7.91
C GLN A 170 -5.40 -0.92 6.99
N SER A 171 -4.28 -0.25 6.76
CA SER A 171 -3.29 -0.63 5.76
C SER A 171 -2.35 -1.68 6.35
N TRP A 172 -2.91 -2.85 6.64
CA TRP A 172 -2.13 -4.05 6.90
C TRP A 172 -1.23 -4.30 5.69
N GLN A 173 0.09 -4.13 5.86
CA GLN A 173 1.07 -4.48 4.83
C GLN A 173 2.05 -5.53 5.36
N ILE A 174 2.61 -6.27 4.40
CA ILE A 174 3.64 -7.27 4.64
C ILE A 174 4.85 -6.97 3.74
N LYS A 175 6.07 -7.06 4.26
CA LYS A 175 7.31 -6.90 3.47
C LYS A 175 8.34 -7.97 3.83
N PRO A 176 9.04 -8.56 2.84
CA PRO A 176 10.16 -9.45 3.13
C PRO A 176 11.31 -8.67 3.75
N ILE A 177 12.05 -9.31 4.66
CA ILE A 177 13.28 -8.77 5.27
C ILE A 177 14.27 -9.92 5.50
N GLY A 178 15.05 -10.24 4.47
CA GLY A 178 15.99 -11.36 4.51
C GLY A 178 15.28 -12.71 4.67
N ASP A 179 15.61 -13.41 5.75
CA ASP A 179 15.07 -14.72 6.16
C ASP A 179 13.75 -14.62 6.93
N SER A 180 13.16 -13.43 7.00
CA SER A 180 11.91 -13.14 7.72
C SER A 180 11.00 -12.24 6.88
N PHE A 181 9.83 -11.93 7.41
CA PHE A 181 8.97 -10.87 6.91
C PHE A 181 8.40 -10.03 8.06
N ILE A 182 8.03 -8.80 7.76
CA ILE A 182 7.37 -7.89 8.71
C ILE A 182 5.93 -7.69 8.29
N VAL A 183 5.03 -7.73 9.25
CA VAL A 183 3.64 -7.30 9.14
C VAL A 183 3.45 -6.09 10.03
N PHE A 184 2.78 -5.05 9.54
CA PHE A 184 2.40 -3.92 10.38
C PHE A 184 0.95 -3.52 10.15
N GLY A 185 0.33 -2.93 11.17
CA GLY A 185 -1.04 -2.44 11.11
C GLY A 185 -1.58 -2.08 12.49
N ASN A 186 -2.81 -1.57 12.50
CA ASN A 186 -3.50 -1.22 13.73
C ASN A 186 -4.56 -2.26 14.07
N TYR A 187 -4.52 -2.79 15.29
CA TYR A 187 -5.68 -3.44 15.88
C TYR A 187 -6.69 -2.38 16.30
N TYR A 188 -7.96 -2.76 16.39
CA TYR A 188 -9.03 -1.85 16.77
C TYR A 188 -8.78 -1.27 18.17
N GLY A 189 -8.69 0.06 18.28
CA GLY A 189 -8.44 0.74 19.56
C GLY A 189 -6.99 0.66 20.06
N HIS A 190 -6.04 0.25 19.22
CA HIS A 190 -4.63 0.11 19.60
C HIS A 190 -3.70 0.90 18.67
N ASP A 191 -2.56 1.29 19.23
CA ASP A 191 -1.46 1.86 18.46
C ASP A 191 -0.93 0.89 17.41
N LEU A 192 -0.21 1.47 16.46
CA LEU A 192 0.40 0.77 15.36
C LEU A 192 1.37 -0.29 15.89
N VAL A 193 1.18 -1.54 15.48
CA VAL A 193 2.11 -2.62 15.81
C VAL A 193 2.90 -3.03 14.58
N VAL A 194 4.20 -3.25 14.78
CA VAL A 194 5.12 -3.85 13.82
C VAL A 194 5.48 -5.23 14.37
N MET A 195 5.28 -6.28 13.58
CA MET A 195 5.49 -7.67 13.96
C MET A 195 6.45 -8.32 12.99
N MET A 196 7.42 -9.08 13.49
CA MET A 196 8.38 -9.82 12.67
C MET A 196 8.15 -11.32 12.83
N PHE A 197 8.02 -11.99 11.69
CA PHE A 197 7.82 -13.43 11.61
C PHE A 197 8.89 -14.08 10.73
N ASP A 198 9.25 -15.32 11.06
CA ASP A 198 9.90 -16.19 10.09
C ASP A 198 8.92 -16.61 8.99
N TRP A 199 9.41 -17.26 7.94
CA TRP A 199 8.56 -17.67 6.82
C TRP A 199 7.54 -18.77 7.15
N GLU A 200 7.59 -19.32 8.37
CA GLU A 200 6.71 -20.33 8.94
C GLU A 200 5.69 -19.71 9.93
N ALA A 201 5.62 -18.39 9.99
CA ALA A 201 4.72 -17.58 10.83
C ALA A 201 4.98 -17.70 12.34
N ASN A 202 6.21 -18.00 12.76
CA ASN A 202 6.62 -17.87 14.14
C ASN A 202 7.19 -16.47 14.40
N PHE A 203 6.87 -15.87 15.55
CA PHE A 203 7.47 -14.61 15.98
C PHE A 203 8.99 -14.73 16.08
N VAL A 204 9.70 -13.77 15.49
CA VAL A 204 11.16 -13.66 15.61
C VAL A 204 11.48 -12.95 16.92
N ALA A 205 11.66 -13.70 18.01
CA ALA A 205 11.87 -13.14 19.35
C ALA A 205 13.05 -12.15 19.45
N ALA A 206 14.05 -12.26 18.57
CA ALA A 206 15.15 -11.29 18.50
C ALA A 206 14.70 -9.87 18.14
N PHE A 207 13.52 -9.71 17.52
CA PHE A 207 12.91 -8.43 17.24
C PHE A 207 12.20 -7.89 18.49
N ASN A 208 12.73 -6.81 19.07
CA ASN A 208 12.22 -6.15 20.28
C ASN A 208 12.05 -7.11 21.48
N GLY A 209 12.80 -8.21 21.52
CA GLY A 209 12.76 -9.23 22.58
C GLY A 209 11.53 -10.15 22.58
N CYS A 210 10.49 -9.84 21.82
CA CYS A 210 9.21 -10.57 21.83
C CYS A 210 8.59 -10.81 20.44
N GLY A 211 9.24 -10.36 19.36
CA GLY A 211 8.75 -10.51 17.99
C GLY A 211 7.83 -9.39 17.50
N TYR A 212 7.51 -8.41 18.34
CA TYR A 212 6.67 -7.27 17.96
C TYR A 212 7.03 -6.00 18.71
N LYS A 213 6.64 -4.85 18.16
CA LYS A 213 6.77 -3.54 18.80
C LYS A 213 5.57 -2.67 18.48
N TYR A 214 4.95 -2.12 19.52
CA TYR A 214 4.00 -1.04 19.37
C TYR A 214 4.76 0.27 19.19
N LEU A 215 4.35 1.07 18.21
CA LEU A 215 4.95 2.37 17.94
C LEU A 215 4.20 3.45 18.69
N GLU A 216 4.93 4.10 19.57
CA GLU A 216 4.43 5.20 20.37
C GLU A 216 4.98 6.53 19.84
N ARG A 217 4.19 7.58 20.02
CA ARG A 217 4.62 8.96 19.81
C ARG A 217 4.17 9.80 21.00
N GLN A 218 5.05 10.64 21.51
CA GLN A 218 4.75 11.54 22.63
C GLN A 218 3.53 12.43 22.31
N GLY A 219 2.55 12.42 23.22
CA GLY A 219 1.31 13.18 23.11
C GLY A 219 0.06 12.31 23.33
N GLU A 220 -1.10 12.93 23.49
CA GLU A 220 -2.38 12.22 23.55
C GLU A 220 -2.87 11.92 22.12
N GLY A 221 -3.00 10.64 21.78
CA GLY A 221 -3.51 10.20 20.48
C GLY A 221 -3.19 8.75 20.15
N THR A 222 -3.63 8.30 18.98
CA THR A 222 -3.34 6.97 18.43
C THR A 222 -2.46 7.11 17.19
N VAL A 223 -1.39 6.31 17.13
CA VAL A 223 -0.51 6.23 15.96
C VAL A 223 -1.13 5.30 14.92
N TYR A 224 -1.37 5.82 13.72
CA TYR A 224 -1.91 5.06 12.58
C TYR A 224 -0.83 4.80 11.53
N GLY A 225 -0.65 3.53 11.19
CA GLY A 225 0.28 3.09 10.15
C GLY A 225 -0.28 3.26 8.76
N LEU A 226 0.54 3.79 7.85
CA LEU A 226 0.12 4.12 6.49
C LEU A 226 1.01 3.47 5.44
N ALA A 227 2.31 3.34 5.73
CA ALA A 227 3.24 2.70 4.81
C ALA A 227 4.40 2.01 5.51
N LEU A 228 4.87 0.92 4.90
CA LEU A 228 5.99 0.12 5.35
C LEU A 228 7.01 -0.06 4.23
N HIS A 229 8.26 0.27 4.54
CA HIS A 229 9.42 -0.13 3.76
C HIS A 229 10.40 -0.87 4.67
N ALA A 230 11.07 -1.90 4.15
CA ALA A 230 12.08 -2.64 4.88
C ALA A 230 13.22 -3.00 3.93
N ASP A 231 14.44 -2.84 4.42
CA ASP A 231 15.66 -3.29 3.77
C ASP A 231 16.45 -4.21 4.72
N SER A 232 17.66 -4.61 4.34
CA SER A 232 18.46 -5.55 5.14
C SER A 232 18.88 -5.05 6.52
N GLN A 233 18.81 -3.73 6.77
CA GLN A 233 19.30 -3.05 7.98
C GLN A 233 18.19 -2.30 8.72
N SER A 234 17.23 -1.74 7.99
CA SER A 234 16.28 -0.77 8.54
C SER A 234 14.84 -1.06 8.14
N ILE A 235 13.94 -0.64 9.02
CA ILE A 235 12.50 -0.70 8.84
C ILE A 235 11.98 0.71 8.96
N TRP A 236 11.22 1.15 7.96
CA TRP A 236 10.70 2.50 7.84
C TRP A 236 9.19 2.42 7.88
N VAL A 237 8.60 3.14 8.83
CA VAL A 237 7.15 3.15 9.05
C VAL A 237 6.64 4.56 8.91
N GLY A 238 5.89 4.81 7.84
CA GLY A 238 5.15 6.03 7.63
C GLY A 238 3.86 6.02 8.45
N ALA A 239 3.66 7.03 9.29
CA ALA A 239 2.52 7.10 10.19
C ALA A 239 1.98 8.53 10.35
N CYS A 240 0.77 8.62 10.88
CA CYS A 240 0.20 9.86 11.40
C CYS A 240 -0.36 9.61 12.79
N MET A 241 -0.56 10.69 13.57
CA MET A 241 -1.18 10.59 14.89
C MET A 241 -2.55 11.24 14.87
N GLN A 242 -3.58 10.50 15.27
CA GLN A 242 -4.93 11.03 15.46
C GLN A 242 -5.10 11.45 16.93
N THR A 243 -5.44 12.70 17.15
CA THR A 243 -5.72 13.24 18.49
C THR A 243 -7.17 12.94 18.92
N PRO A 244 -7.50 13.02 20.22
CA PRO A 244 -8.84 12.74 20.74
C PRO A 244 -9.97 13.59 20.14
N ASP A 245 -9.65 14.75 19.56
CA ASP A 245 -10.58 15.62 18.82
C ASP A 245 -10.76 15.21 17.34
N PHE A 246 -10.33 14.00 16.99
CA PHE A 246 -10.40 13.40 15.64
C PHE A 246 -9.61 14.14 14.56
N ARG A 247 -8.65 14.98 14.95
CA ARG A 247 -7.72 15.62 14.01
C ARG A 247 -6.47 14.77 13.81
N PHE A 248 -5.91 14.85 12.60
CA PHE A 248 -4.60 14.28 12.33
C PHE A 248 -3.53 15.36 12.51
N ARG A 249 -2.46 15.02 13.23
CA ARG A 249 -1.24 15.83 13.29
C ARG A 249 -0.35 15.54 12.08
N ASP A 250 0.68 16.36 11.91
CA ASP A 250 1.67 16.20 10.85
C ASP A 250 2.18 14.76 10.79
N ALA A 251 2.22 14.24 9.58
CA ALA A 251 2.71 12.92 9.28
C ALA A 251 4.20 12.81 9.58
N PHE A 252 4.64 11.59 9.85
CA PHE A 252 6.01 11.30 10.22
C PHE A 252 6.46 9.95 9.69
N VAL A 253 7.76 9.73 9.74
CA VAL A 253 8.39 8.45 9.49
C VAL A 253 9.19 8.03 10.71
N VAL A 254 9.03 6.76 11.08
CA VAL A 254 9.81 6.08 12.12
C VAL A 254 10.86 5.22 11.44
N ARG A 255 12.13 5.33 11.85
CA ARG A 255 13.20 4.41 11.47
C ARG A 255 13.50 3.48 12.65
N LEU A 256 13.31 2.19 12.43
CA LEU A 256 13.73 1.13 13.35
C LEU A 256 14.94 0.41 12.77
N THR A 257 15.80 -0.08 13.66
CA THR A 257 16.80 -1.10 13.36
C THR A 257 16.13 -2.43 12.98
N ARG A 258 16.89 -3.35 12.39
CA ARG A 258 16.41 -4.71 12.12
C ARG A 258 15.98 -5.46 13.38
N GLN A 259 16.50 -5.11 14.55
CA GLN A 259 16.12 -5.66 15.84
C GLN A 259 14.87 -4.99 16.43
N GLY A 260 14.26 -4.01 15.75
CA GLY A 260 13.06 -3.33 16.20
C GLY A 260 13.32 -2.15 17.13
N GLU A 261 14.57 -1.80 17.43
CA GLU A 261 14.84 -0.61 18.23
C GLU A 261 14.74 0.68 17.41
N TYR A 262 14.24 1.76 18.03
CA TYR A 262 14.25 3.08 17.41
C TYR A 262 15.67 3.52 17.10
N ASP A 263 15.92 3.92 15.87
CA ASP A 263 17.24 4.37 15.45
C ASP A 263 17.53 5.78 15.99
N GLN A 264 18.31 5.85 17.06
CA GLN A 264 18.59 7.09 17.77
C GLN A 264 19.34 8.13 16.93
N ALA A 265 19.95 7.75 15.81
CA ALA A 265 20.65 8.67 14.91
C ALA A 265 19.71 9.35 13.89
N PHE A 266 18.45 8.94 13.82
CA PHE A 266 17.48 9.44 12.85
C PHE A 266 16.45 10.36 13.50
N GLY A 267 16.33 11.59 13.01
CA GLY A 267 15.37 12.58 13.51
C GLY A 267 15.46 12.77 15.02
N ALA A 268 14.30 12.98 15.65
CA ALA A 268 14.16 12.98 17.10
C ALA A 268 13.99 11.54 17.61
N ALA A 269 15.10 10.88 17.96
CA ALA A 269 15.13 9.55 18.57
C ALA A 269 14.42 8.45 17.75
N GLY A 270 14.64 8.43 16.44
CA GLY A 270 14.07 7.48 15.49
C GLY A 270 12.84 8.02 14.74
N ILE A 271 12.42 9.26 14.96
CA ILE A 271 11.21 9.85 14.36
C ILE A 271 11.54 11.15 13.64
N ALA A 272 11.13 11.28 12.39
CA ALA A 272 11.23 12.52 11.62
C ALA A 272 9.86 12.94 11.07
N ASP A 273 9.53 14.22 11.20
CA ASP A 273 8.28 14.79 10.69
C ASP A 273 8.39 15.15 9.21
N PHE A 274 7.28 15.01 8.48
CA PHE A 274 7.10 15.54 7.13
C PHE A 274 6.42 16.92 7.23
N PRO A 275 7.15 18.04 7.13
CA PRO A 275 6.60 19.36 7.42
C PRO A 275 5.43 19.72 6.49
N GLY A 276 4.31 20.15 7.06
CA GLY A 276 3.11 20.56 6.32
C GLY A 276 2.33 19.42 5.67
N LEU A 277 2.75 18.17 5.86
CA LEU A 277 2.05 16.99 5.38
C LEU A 277 1.06 16.50 6.45
N HIS A 278 -0.20 16.90 6.35
CA HIS A 278 -1.23 16.55 7.34
C HIS A 278 -1.75 15.12 7.19
N THR A 279 -1.81 14.63 5.97
CA THR A 279 -2.18 13.24 5.68
C THR A 279 -1.06 12.60 4.90
N LEU A 280 -0.59 11.46 5.39
CA LEU A 280 0.34 10.61 4.66
C LEU A 280 -0.44 9.48 3.99
N LYS A 281 0.05 9.06 2.85
CA LYS A 281 -0.55 8.01 2.02
C LYS A 281 0.45 6.95 1.71
N ASN A 282 1.69 7.35 1.43
CA ASN A 282 2.78 6.41 1.25
C ASN A 282 4.13 7.04 1.59
N ILE A 283 5.12 6.20 1.86
CA ILE A 283 6.53 6.58 1.88
C ILE A 283 7.28 5.83 0.79
N LEU A 284 8.30 6.47 0.25
CA LEU A 284 9.27 5.85 -0.64
C LEU A 284 10.66 6.05 -0.06
N VAL A 285 11.38 4.96 0.11
CA VAL A 285 12.80 4.98 0.47
C VAL A 285 13.60 4.77 -0.81
N LEU A 286 14.48 5.72 -1.14
CA LEU A 286 15.35 5.71 -2.32
C LEU A 286 16.81 5.55 -1.88
N PRO A 287 17.33 4.30 -1.75
CA PRO A 287 18.66 4.06 -1.19
C PRO A 287 19.79 4.75 -1.95
N ASP A 288 19.78 4.69 -3.29
CA ASP A 288 20.84 5.28 -4.12
C ASP A 288 20.92 6.80 -3.99
N ASP A 289 19.78 7.44 -3.71
CA ASP A 289 19.64 8.87 -3.52
C ASP A 289 19.72 9.31 -2.05
N GLN A 290 19.85 8.36 -1.11
CA GLN A 290 19.84 8.60 0.34
C GLN A 290 18.64 9.46 0.81
N ARG A 291 17.46 9.23 0.21
CA ARG A 291 16.24 10.04 0.41
C ARG A 291 15.02 9.23 0.82
N ILE A 292 14.12 9.87 1.54
CA ILE A 292 12.79 9.36 1.89
C ILE A 292 11.78 10.37 1.37
N ILE A 293 10.84 9.93 0.54
CA ILE A 293 9.76 10.77 0.03
C ILE A 293 8.48 10.39 0.77
N GLY A 294 7.94 11.32 1.56
CA GLY A 294 6.60 11.24 2.09
C GLY A 294 5.62 11.87 1.12
N CYS A 295 4.48 11.22 0.90
CA CYS A 295 3.43 11.76 0.06
C CYS A 295 2.06 11.72 0.72
N GLY A 296 1.27 12.75 0.46
CA GLY A 296 -0.16 12.77 0.69
C GLY A 296 -0.72 14.17 0.46
N ALA A 297 -1.44 14.70 1.44
CA ALA A 297 -2.09 16.00 1.30
C ALA A 297 -1.93 16.91 2.53
N ARG A 298 -1.96 18.21 2.25
CA ARG A 298 -2.07 19.30 3.23
C ARG A 298 -3.46 19.37 3.85
N GLU A 299 -3.62 20.23 4.86
CA GLU A 299 -4.91 20.49 5.51
C GLU A 299 -6.00 20.97 4.53
N ASP A 300 -5.63 21.78 3.53
CA ASP A 300 -6.54 22.24 2.48
C ASP A 300 -6.86 21.18 1.42
N GLY A 301 -6.28 19.98 1.55
CA GLY A 301 -6.45 18.86 0.64
C GLY A 301 -5.56 18.90 -0.60
N ALA A 302 -4.69 19.91 -0.75
CA ALA A 302 -3.74 19.98 -1.85
C ALA A 302 -2.62 18.93 -1.71
N GLY A 303 -2.24 18.33 -2.83
CA GLY A 303 -1.19 17.34 -2.90
C GLY A 303 0.19 17.87 -2.50
N LEU A 304 0.95 17.04 -1.76
CA LEU A 304 2.27 17.40 -1.26
C LEU A 304 3.24 16.21 -1.33
N LEU A 305 4.44 16.47 -1.83
CA LEU A 305 5.61 15.60 -1.68
C LEU A 305 6.63 16.29 -0.77
N VAL A 306 7.16 15.55 0.19
CA VAL A 306 8.18 16.02 1.12
C VAL A 306 9.36 15.05 1.10
N ALA A 307 10.57 15.58 0.89
CA ALA A 307 11.80 14.79 0.89
C ALA A 307 12.57 14.99 2.19
N LEU A 308 12.90 13.88 2.86
CA LEU A 308 13.79 13.83 4.01
C LEU A 308 15.07 13.06 3.64
N ARG A 309 16.18 13.36 4.31
CA ARG A 309 17.43 12.61 4.17
C ARG A 309 17.33 11.29 4.94
N GLN A 310 17.76 10.20 4.33
CA GLN A 310 17.83 8.91 5.02
C GLN A 310 18.83 8.92 6.17
N THR A 311 19.90 9.71 6.08
CA THR A 311 20.98 9.71 7.07
C THR A 311 20.50 10.13 8.45
N ASP A 312 19.78 11.25 8.53
CA ASP A 312 19.44 11.94 9.78
C ASP A 312 17.97 12.38 9.89
N GLY A 313 17.14 12.17 8.86
CA GLY A 313 15.73 12.56 8.86
C GLY A 313 15.49 14.06 8.68
N SER A 314 16.53 14.85 8.42
CA SER A 314 16.38 16.28 8.12
C SER A 314 15.73 16.50 6.75
N LEU A 315 15.10 17.65 6.57
CA LEU A 315 14.50 18.04 5.28
C LEU A 315 15.59 18.11 4.19
N ASP A 316 15.37 17.44 3.06
CA ASP A 316 16.30 17.49 1.95
C ASP A 316 16.03 18.67 1.02
N GLU A 317 16.61 19.83 1.34
CA GLU A 317 16.47 21.06 0.55
C GLU A 317 17.00 20.94 -0.89
N CYS A 318 17.74 19.88 -1.26
CA CYS A 318 18.12 19.65 -2.65
C CYS A 318 16.92 19.26 -3.53
N PHE A 319 15.86 18.70 -2.93
CA PHE A 319 14.61 18.40 -3.62
C PHE A 319 13.83 19.70 -3.86
N GLU A 320 13.59 20.06 -5.13
CA GLU A 320 12.91 21.31 -5.54
C GLU A 320 13.48 22.61 -4.93
N ARG A 321 14.70 22.59 -4.38
CA ARG A 321 15.33 23.70 -3.64
C ARG A 321 14.62 24.10 -2.34
N THR A 322 13.68 23.28 -1.86
CA THR A 322 12.84 23.55 -0.67
C THR A 322 12.60 22.32 0.20
N GLY A 323 12.92 21.12 -0.30
CA GLY A 323 12.51 19.84 0.29
C GLY A 323 11.04 19.50 0.09
N VAL A 324 10.26 20.39 -0.55
CA VAL A 324 8.81 20.32 -0.59
C VAL A 324 8.30 20.68 -1.98
N LYS A 325 7.54 19.76 -2.59
CA LYS A 325 6.85 20.00 -3.86
C LYS A 325 5.36 20.12 -3.66
N HIS A 326 4.81 21.25 -4.08
CA HIS A 326 3.37 21.49 -4.11
C HIS A 326 2.79 21.13 -5.47
N GLU A 327 1.84 20.20 -5.47
CA GLU A 327 1.09 19.83 -6.66
C GLU A 327 -0.32 20.43 -6.54
N GLY A 328 -0.75 21.16 -7.58
CA GLY A 328 -1.80 22.18 -7.51
C GLY A 328 -3.09 21.81 -6.76
N HIS A 329 -3.81 22.82 -6.26
CA HIS A 329 -4.95 22.75 -5.34
C HIS A 329 -6.11 21.76 -5.67
N ASN A 330 -6.17 21.22 -6.88
CA ASN A 330 -7.21 20.26 -7.29
C ASN A 330 -6.71 18.81 -7.37
N ILE A 331 -5.46 18.51 -7.03
CA ILE A 331 -4.93 17.13 -7.04
C ILE A 331 -4.88 16.64 -5.60
N ARG A 332 -5.55 15.51 -5.34
CA ARG A 332 -5.43 14.76 -4.10
C ARG A 332 -4.59 13.52 -4.39
N TRP A 333 -3.39 13.44 -3.83
CA TRP A 333 -2.54 12.28 -3.98
C TRP A 333 -2.97 11.17 -3.02
N ASP A 334 -4.04 10.45 -3.35
CA ASP A 334 -4.57 9.38 -2.48
C ASP A 334 -3.75 8.08 -2.54
N HIS A 335 -3.01 7.84 -3.62
CA HIS A 335 -2.33 6.57 -3.90
C HIS A 335 -0.97 6.79 -4.56
N VAL A 336 0.01 7.37 -3.85
CA VAL A 336 1.35 7.49 -4.43
C VAL A 336 2.07 6.16 -4.41
N LEU A 337 2.48 5.78 -5.61
CA LEU A 337 3.03 4.49 -5.92
C LEU A 337 4.36 4.79 -6.56
N ALA A 338 5.31 5.07 -5.71
CA ALA A 338 6.62 5.43 -6.19
C ALA A 338 7.43 4.15 -6.39
N VAL A 339 8.03 4.07 -7.56
CA VAL A 339 8.88 2.97 -7.94
C VAL A 339 10.11 3.55 -8.62
N SER A 340 11.29 3.13 -8.15
CA SER A 340 12.52 3.12 -8.93
C SER A 340 13.26 1.81 -8.62
N PRO A 341 13.85 1.16 -9.64
CA PRO A 341 15.24 1.50 -9.97
C PRO A 341 15.53 1.45 -11.48
N GLY A 342 16.14 2.51 -12.00
CA GLY A 342 16.84 2.51 -13.29
C GLY A 342 18.31 2.86 -13.06
N THR A 343 19.22 2.29 -13.87
CA THR A 343 20.68 2.56 -13.79
C THR A 343 21.06 4.02 -14.09
N GLU A 344 20.11 4.83 -14.57
CA GLU A 344 20.29 6.26 -14.88
C GLU A 344 19.23 7.11 -14.14
N GLY A 345 19.45 7.28 -12.82
CA GLY A 345 18.68 8.19 -11.97
C GLY A 345 17.36 7.62 -11.47
N SER A 346 17.09 7.77 -10.17
CA SER A 346 15.82 7.31 -9.62
C SER A 346 14.67 8.19 -10.09
N LYS A 347 13.59 7.58 -10.53
CA LYS A 347 12.32 8.24 -10.86
C LYS A 347 11.35 8.07 -9.71
N ILE A 348 10.56 9.10 -9.45
CA ILE A 348 9.46 9.09 -8.49
C ILE A 348 8.17 9.10 -9.29
N ILE A 349 7.35 8.08 -9.10
CA ILE A 349 6.03 8.01 -9.70
C ILE A 349 5.02 8.32 -8.59
N ALA A 350 4.17 9.31 -8.81
CA ALA A 350 3.05 9.61 -7.94
C ALA A 350 1.76 9.31 -8.68
N ALA A 351 0.80 8.66 -8.02
CA ALA A 351 -0.54 8.51 -8.54
C ALA A 351 -1.57 9.02 -7.52
N GLY A 352 -2.70 9.51 -8.01
CA GLY A 352 -3.68 10.22 -7.20
C GLY A 352 -4.98 10.43 -7.94
N GLU A 353 -5.78 11.37 -7.47
CA GLU A 353 -7.11 11.67 -8.00
C GLU A 353 -7.26 13.17 -8.21
N LEU A 354 -7.92 13.57 -9.30
CA LEU A 354 -8.25 14.97 -9.56
C LEU A 354 -9.60 15.33 -8.96
N ARG A 355 -9.65 16.28 -8.04
CA ARG A 355 -10.90 16.88 -7.54
C ARG A 355 -11.54 17.77 -8.62
N VAL A 356 -12.51 17.22 -9.34
CA VAL A 356 -13.37 17.96 -10.29
C VAL A 356 -14.84 17.86 -9.88
N GLY A 357 -15.29 18.79 -9.04
CA GLY A 357 -16.71 18.94 -8.69
C GLY A 357 -17.34 17.70 -8.03
N VAL A 358 -18.65 17.53 -8.21
CA VAL A 358 -19.43 16.39 -7.70
C VAL A 358 -19.53 15.34 -8.81
N GLY A 359 -18.64 14.33 -8.82
CA GLY A 359 -18.62 13.27 -9.83
C GLY A 359 -17.37 12.39 -9.77
N ASN A 360 -17.26 11.41 -10.68
CA ASN A 360 -16.12 10.49 -10.77
C ASN A 360 -14.81 11.27 -10.98
N LEU A 361 -13.88 11.12 -10.04
CA LEU A 361 -12.57 11.75 -10.07
C LEU A 361 -11.66 10.94 -11.00
N PRO A 362 -11.10 11.51 -12.08
CA PRO A 362 -10.15 10.79 -12.89
C PRO A 362 -8.87 10.55 -12.09
N GLY A 363 -8.35 9.32 -12.10
CA GLY A 363 -7.02 9.02 -11.58
C GLY A 363 -5.95 9.81 -12.35
N VAL A 364 -4.96 10.33 -11.63
CA VAL A 364 -3.84 11.18 -12.07
C VAL A 364 -2.53 10.46 -11.81
N VAL A 365 -1.58 10.54 -12.74
CA VAL A 365 -0.20 10.07 -12.53
C VAL A 365 0.78 11.19 -12.87
N GLY A 366 1.75 11.44 -12.00
CA GLY A 366 2.90 12.33 -12.19
C GLY A 366 4.20 11.55 -12.14
N CYS A 367 5.17 11.93 -12.99
CA CYS A 367 6.51 11.37 -13.00
C CYS A 367 7.51 12.48 -12.71
N PHE A 368 8.36 12.26 -11.70
CA PHE A 368 9.34 13.22 -11.23
C PHE A 368 10.74 12.58 -11.23
N ASN A 369 11.75 13.40 -11.44
CA ASN A 369 13.13 13.02 -11.18
C ASN A 369 13.37 12.89 -9.67
N SER A 370 14.49 12.29 -9.27
CA SER A 370 14.82 12.14 -7.84
C SER A 370 14.93 13.47 -7.10
N ASP A 371 15.27 14.56 -7.81
CA ASP A 371 15.29 15.94 -7.29
C ASP A 371 13.90 16.61 -7.20
N GLY A 372 12.84 15.89 -7.55
CA GLY A 372 11.46 16.38 -7.52
C GLY A 372 11.05 17.18 -8.75
N SER A 373 11.98 17.49 -9.67
CA SER A 373 11.65 18.17 -10.91
C SER A 373 10.74 17.29 -11.78
N LEU A 374 9.79 17.92 -12.45
CA LEU A 374 8.86 17.24 -13.32
C LEU A 374 9.65 16.60 -14.48
N ASP A 375 9.47 15.30 -14.68
CA ASP A 375 10.13 14.62 -15.79
C ASP A 375 9.59 15.14 -17.13
N ALA A 376 10.44 15.21 -18.15
CA ALA A 376 10.08 15.71 -19.49
C ALA A 376 8.93 14.89 -20.13
N PHE A 377 8.71 13.66 -19.66
CA PHE A 377 7.58 12.78 -19.96
C PHE A 377 6.22 13.36 -19.51
N ALA A 378 6.21 14.13 -18.43
CA ALA A 378 5.02 14.55 -17.69
C ALA A 378 4.66 16.01 -17.97
N THR A 379 4.42 16.41 -19.23
CA THR A 379 3.89 17.77 -19.46
C THR A 379 2.48 17.95 -18.87
N GLN A 380 1.73 16.87 -18.56
CA GLN A 380 0.31 16.92 -18.13
C GLN A 380 -0.13 15.71 -17.28
N THR A 381 -1.10 15.95 -16.40
CA THR A 381 -1.94 14.96 -15.70
C THR A 381 -2.75 14.11 -16.68
N PHE A 382 -2.63 12.77 -16.62
CA PHE A 382 -3.45 11.84 -17.43
C PHE A 382 -4.67 11.37 -16.67
N ALA A 383 -5.85 11.32 -17.32
CA ALA A 383 -7.08 10.77 -16.76
C ALA A 383 -7.31 9.33 -17.25
N LEU A 384 -7.22 8.34 -16.36
CA LEU A 384 -7.64 6.96 -16.65
C LEU A 384 -9.16 6.84 -16.46
N ARG A 385 -9.95 7.12 -17.52
CA ARG A 385 -11.43 7.17 -17.45
C ARG A 385 -12.13 5.88 -17.01
N ARG A 386 -11.42 4.75 -16.98
CA ARG A 386 -11.90 3.45 -16.49
C ARG A 386 -11.29 3.05 -15.14
N ILE A 387 -10.53 3.91 -14.47
CA ILE A 387 -10.13 3.66 -13.08
C ILE A 387 -10.83 4.69 -12.22
N THR A 388 -11.71 4.22 -11.36
CA THR A 388 -12.44 5.05 -10.41
C THR A 388 -11.67 5.18 -9.10
N MET A 389 -10.85 4.17 -8.74
CA MET A 389 -9.94 4.23 -7.59
C MET A 389 -8.63 3.49 -7.94
N LEU A 390 -7.49 4.15 -7.74
CA LEU A 390 -6.17 3.53 -7.89
C LEU A 390 -5.81 2.77 -6.62
N ALA A 391 -5.15 1.61 -6.72
CA ALA A 391 -4.76 0.81 -5.56
C ALA A 391 -3.26 0.56 -5.48
N GLY A 392 -2.58 0.39 -6.62
CA GLY A 392 -1.15 0.17 -6.63
C GLY A 392 -0.48 0.36 -7.99
N CYS A 393 0.84 0.47 -8.00
CA CYS A 393 1.64 0.41 -9.22
C CYS A 393 2.96 -0.33 -8.96
N THR A 394 3.51 -0.91 -10.02
CA THR A 394 4.82 -1.57 -10.03
C THR A 394 5.54 -1.23 -11.35
N LEU A 395 6.87 -1.29 -11.36
CA LEU A 395 7.63 -1.30 -12.61
C LEU A 395 7.90 -2.75 -12.99
N ASP A 396 7.92 -3.05 -14.28
CA ASP A 396 8.46 -4.31 -14.77
C ASP A 396 9.98 -4.22 -15.02
N THR A 397 10.59 -5.35 -15.42
CA THR A 397 12.04 -5.46 -15.66
C THR A 397 12.55 -4.58 -16.80
N GLN A 398 11.66 -3.96 -17.58
CA GLN A 398 11.99 -3.03 -18.67
C GLN A 398 11.70 -1.57 -18.27
N GLY A 399 11.40 -1.31 -17.00
CA GLY A 399 11.08 0.01 -16.49
C GLY A 399 9.67 0.49 -16.84
N ARG A 400 8.81 -0.36 -17.45
CA ARG A 400 7.43 0.03 -17.80
C ARG A 400 6.55 -0.01 -16.56
N MET A 401 5.67 0.97 -16.43
CA MET A 401 4.81 1.12 -15.27
C MET A 401 3.51 0.34 -15.45
N LEU A 402 3.10 -0.39 -14.41
CA LEU A 402 1.78 -1.00 -14.32
C LEU A 402 1.02 -0.43 -13.18
N VAL A 403 -0.24 -0.11 -13.44
CA VAL A 403 -1.15 0.53 -12.50
C VAL A 403 -2.36 -0.37 -12.34
N HIS A 404 -2.74 -0.65 -11.10
CA HIS A 404 -3.89 -1.48 -10.76
C HIS A 404 -4.81 -0.77 -9.76
N GLY A 405 -6.10 -1.11 -9.80
CA GLY A 405 -7.13 -0.47 -9.00
C GLY A 405 -8.52 -1.05 -9.26
N GLN A 406 -9.53 -0.19 -9.15
CA GLN A 406 -10.94 -0.52 -9.35
C GLN A 406 -11.57 0.37 -10.43
N THR A 407 -12.46 -0.23 -11.23
CA THR A 407 -13.40 0.49 -12.09
C THR A 407 -14.81 0.34 -11.55
N GLN A 408 -15.55 1.44 -11.48
CA GLN A 408 -16.98 1.42 -11.18
C GLN A 408 -17.77 1.24 -12.48
N ILE A 409 -18.58 0.19 -12.54
CA ILE A 409 -19.63 -0.02 -13.55
C ILE A 409 -20.96 0.10 -12.78
N PRO A 410 -22.10 0.49 -13.40
CA PRO A 410 -23.36 0.55 -12.66
C PRO A 410 -23.58 -0.72 -11.82
N GLU A 411 -23.80 -0.53 -10.52
CA GLU A 411 -24.05 -1.55 -9.49
C GLU A 411 -22.84 -2.34 -8.93
N ARG A 412 -21.61 -2.25 -9.49
CA ARG A 412 -20.42 -2.98 -8.96
C ARG A 412 -19.05 -2.31 -9.17
N PHE A 413 -18.09 -2.69 -8.32
CA PHE A 413 -16.66 -2.41 -8.50
C PHE A 413 -15.94 -3.63 -9.08
N ASN A 414 -15.12 -3.43 -10.11
CA ASN A 414 -14.33 -4.49 -10.73
C ASN A 414 -12.85 -4.17 -10.66
N GLY A 415 -12.01 -5.20 -10.51
CA GLY A 415 -10.55 -5.07 -10.64
C GLY A 415 -10.14 -4.58 -12.03
N TYR A 416 -9.17 -3.67 -12.09
CA TYR A 416 -8.62 -3.14 -13.33
C TYR A 416 -7.10 -3.04 -13.26
N VAL A 417 -6.42 -3.44 -14.34
CA VAL A 417 -4.96 -3.37 -14.47
C VAL A 417 -4.62 -2.79 -15.84
N VAL A 418 -3.69 -1.83 -15.88
CA VAL A 418 -3.20 -1.21 -17.13
C VAL A 418 -1.68 -1.08 -17.09
N ARG A 419 -1.03 -1.29 -18.25
CA ARG A 419 0.40 -0.98 -18.45
C ARG A 419 0.54 0.34 -19.19
N LEU A 420 1.47 1.16 -18.72
CA LEU A 420 1.87 2.42 -19.30
C LEU A 420 3.29 2.30 -19.85
N LEU A 421 3.50 2.76 -21.08
CA LEU A 421 4.81 2.87 -21.70
C LEU A 421 5.59 3.98 -21.00
N THR A 422 6.71 3.63 -20.39
CA THR A 422 7.77 4.59 -20.09
C THR A 422 8.63 4.70 -21.35
N GLN A 423 8.76 5.89 -21.94
CA GLN A 423 9.66 6.03 -23.09
C GLN A 423 11.11 5.78 -22.64
N GLN A 424 11.89 5.15 -23.54
CA GLN A 424 13.33 4.93 -23.42
C GLN A 424 14.09 6.25 -23.30
#